data_AF-A0A0B6XUN7-F1
#
_entry.id   AF-A0A0B6XUN7-F1
#
_cell.length_a   1.000
_cell.length_b   1.000
_cell.length_c   1.000
_cell.angle_alpha   90.00
_cell.angle_beta   90.00
_cell.angle_gamma   90.00
#
_symmetry.space_group_name_H-M   'P 1'
#
loop_
_entity.id
_entity.type
_entity.pdbx_description
1 polymer ?
#
loop_
_entity_poly.entity_id
_entity_poly.type
_entity_poly.pdbx_seq_one_letter_code
_entity_poly.pdbx_strand_id
1 'polypeptide(L)' 'KGDSFDIRVRAHDDRFQIIIDQKEFKDYEHRLPLSSVSHFSVDGDIYLNTIHWGGKYYPVPYESGFGGE' A
#
# COMPACT_ATOMS: atom_id res chain seq x y z
N LYS A 1 6.24 -18.25 -13.55
CA LYS A 1 4.89 -17.79 -14.00
C LYS A 1 3.89 -18.71 -13.31
N GLY A 2 2.95 -18.16 -12.54
CA GLY A 2 2.11 -18.93 -11.63
C GLY A 2 2.56 -18.85 -10.17
N ASP A 3 3.69 -18.20 -9.89
CA ASP A 3 4.15 -17.92 -8.55
C ASP A 3 3.32 -16.80 -7.91
N SER A 4 3.02 -16.93 -6.63
CA SER A 4 2.36 -15.91 -5.82
C SER A 4 3.27 -14.69 -5.65
N PHE A 5 2.67 -13.51 -5.57
CA PHE A 5 3.40 -12.27 -5.30
C PHE A 5 2.62 -11.37 -4.35
N ASP A 6 3.33 -10.47 -3.67
CA ASP A 6 2.77 -9.42 -2.82
C ASP A 6 3.15 -8.05 -3.37
N ILE A 7 2.16 -7.18 -3.60
CA ILE A 7 2.39 -5.78 -3.99
C ILE A 7 1.79 -4.88 -2.93
N ARG A 8 2.62 -3.97 -2.40
CA ARG A 8 2.18 -2.92 -1.49
C ARG A 8 2.52 -1.56 -2.08
N VAL A 9 1.54 -0.68 -2.07
CA VAL A 9 1.70 0.71 -2.51
C VAL A 9 1.41 1.61 -1.31
N ARG A 10 2.44 2.30 -0.81
CA ARG A 10 2.32 3.24 0.31
C ARG A 10 2.34 4.66 -0.23
N ALA A 11 1.32 5.44 0.11
CA ALA A 11 1.29 6.86 -0.19
C ALA A 11 2.11 7.65 0.84
N HIS A 12 3.05 8.44 0.35
CA HIS A 12 3.72 9.54 1.05
C HIS A 12 3.22 10.86 0.47
N ASP A 13 3.59 11.97 1.11
CA ASP A 13 3.18 13.31 0.67
C ASP A 13 3.76 13.69 -0.70
N ASP A 14 4.93 13.15 -1.06
CA ASP A 14 5.68 13.45 -2.27
C ASP A 14 5.67 12.33 -3.33
N ARG A 15 5.41 11.09 -2.92
CA ARG A 15 5.50 9.91 -3.80
C ARG A 15 4.61 8.74 -3.39
N PHE A 16 4.46 7.79 -4.30
CA PHE A 16 4.10 6.42 -3.98
C PHE A 16 5.35 5.56 -3.86
N GLN A 17 5.50 4.89 -2.72
CA GLN A 17 6.51 3.86 -2.53
C GLN A 17 5.89 2.50 -2.87
N ILE A 18 6.49 1.81 -3.84
CA ILE A 18 6.04 0.51 -4.35
C ILE A 18 7.00 -0.56 -3.84
N ILE A 19 6.44 -1.55 -3.17
CA ILE A 19 7.14 -2.67 -2.54
C ILE A 19 6.59 -3.95 -3.18
N ILE A 20 7.49 -4.82 -3.65
CA ILE A 20 7.16 -6.12 -4.24
C ILE A 20 7.87 -7.19 -3.41
N ASP A 21 7.13 -8.19 -2.95
CA ASP A 21 7.64 -9.29 -2.12
C ASP A 21 8.47 -8.79 -0.93
N GLN A 22 7.93 -7.76 -0.25
CA GLN A 22 8.53 -7.09 0.91
C GLN A 22 9.85 -6.35 0.63
N LYS A 23 10.24 -6.21 -0.64
CA LYS A 23 11.43 -5.46 -1.06
C LYS A 23 11.02 -4.17 -1.75
N GLU A 24 11.67 -3.06 -1.38
CA GLU A 24 11.49 -1.79 -2.09
C GLU A 24 11.86 -1.96 -3.57
N PHE A 25 10.91 -1.64 -4.43
CA PHE A 25 11.05 -1.80 -5.88
C PHE A 25 11.19 -0.44 -6.56
N LYS A 26 10.31 0.51 -6.23
CA LYS A 26 10.27 1.80 -6.90
C LYS A 26 9.62 2.88 -6.06
N ASP A 27 10.19 4.07 -6.11
CA ASP A 27 9.54 5.32 -5.73
C ASP A 27 9.01 6.04 -6.99
N TYR A 28 7.75 6.44 -6.94
CA TYR A 28 7.04 7.12 -8.02
C TYR A 28 6.50 8.47 -7.52
N GLU A 29 7.12 9.56 -7.97
CA GLU A 29 6.70 10.92 -7.63
C GLU A 29 5.29 11.23 -8.12
N HIS A 30 4.53 11.96 -7.31
CA HIS A 30 3.17 12.36 -7.67
C HIS A 30 3.17 13.30 -8.87
N ARG A 31 2.50 12.89 -9.95
CA ARG A 31 2.29 13.75 -11.13
C ARG A 31 0.98 14.54 -11.06
N LEU A 32 0.06 14.10 -10.22
CA LEU A 32 -1.23 14.70 -9.94
C LEU A 32 -1.44 14.66 -8.42
N PRO A 33 -2.34 15.49 -7.87
CA PRO A 33 -2.62 15.49 -6.44
C PRO A 33 -3.06 14.11 -5.96
N LEU A 34 -2.41 13.59 -4.91
CA LEU A 34 -2.78 12.30 -4.29
C LEU A 34 -4.28 12.24 -3.93
N SER A 35 -4.84 13.37 -3.50
CA SER A 35 -6.26 13.49 -3.14
C SER A 35 -7.23 13.23 -4.29
N SER A 36 -6.78 13.22 -5.55
CA SER A 36 -7.65 12.87 -6.68
C SER A 36 -7.91 11.36 -6.79
N VAL A 37 -7.14 10.54 -6.08
CA VAL A 37 -7.32 9.08 -6.07
C VAL A 37 -8.52 8.73 -5.19
N SER A 38 -9.60 8.26 -5.81
CA SER A 38 -10.85 7.90 -5.13
C SER A 38 -11.19 6.41 -5.22
N HIS A 39 -10.63 5.72 -6.21
CA HIS A 39 -10.91 4.32 -6.51
C HIS A 39 -9.61 3.63 -6.94
N PHE A 40 -9.56 2.32 -6.77
CA PHE A 40 -8.52 1.47 -7.35
C PHE A 40 -9.19 0.29 -8.05
N SER A 41 -8.54 -0.23 -9.08
CA SER A 41 -8.97 -1.43 -9.80
C SER A 41 -7.78 -2.36 -10.01
N VAL A 42 -8.07 -3.65 -10.07
CA VAL A 42 -7.11 -4.70 -10.42
C VAL A 42 -7.74 -5.50 -11.54
N ASP A 43 -7.00 -5.69 -12.63
CA ASP A 43 -7.46 -6.36 -13.84
C ASP A 43 -6.31 -7.14 -14.50
N GLY A 44 -6.63 -8.14 -15.31
CA GLY A 44 -5.68 -9.00 -16.03
C GLY A 44 -5.59 -10.44 -15.50
N ASP A 45 -4.55 -11.17 -15.95
CA ASP A 45 -4.34 -12.59 -15.66
C ASP A 45 -3.79 -12.81 -14.23
N ILE A 46 -4.65 -12.63 -13.24
CA ILE A 46 -4.30 -12.75 -11.81
C ILE A 46 -5.40 -13.50 -11.05
N TYR A 47 -5.00 -14.34 -10.09
CA TYR A 47 -5.88 -14.82 -9.03
C TYR A 47 -5.67 -13.94 -7.80
N LEU A 48 -6.73 -13.27 -7.38
CA LEU A 48 -6.66 -12.29 -6.31
C LEU A 48 -6.98 -12.94 -4.96
N ASN A 49 -5.97 -13.05 -4.09
CA ASN A 49 -6.11 -13.73 -2.80
C ASN A 49 -6.59 -12.81 -1.68
N THR A 50 -6.07 -11.58 -1.60
CA THR A 50 -6.39 -10.64 -0.53
C THR A 50 -6.17 -9.21 -1.01
N ILE A 51 -7.08 -8.31 -0.62
CA ILE A 51 -6.90 -6.86 -0.75
C ILE A 51 -7.17 -6.25 0.62
N HIS A 52 -6.33 -5.28 0.99
CA HIS A 52 -6.53 -4.46 2.17
C HIS A 52 -5.97 -3.06 1.92
N TRP A 53 -6.65 -2.03 2.43
CA TRP A 53 -6.15 -0.66 2.44
C TRP A 53 -6.35 -0.06 3.82
N GLY A 54 -5.44 0.82 4.22
CA GLY A 54 -5.48 1.47 5.52
C GLY A 54 -4.08 1.64 6.11
N GLY A 55 -4.02 1.73 7.43
CA GLY A 55 -2.80 2.09 8.15
C GLY A 55 -2.54 3.61 8.12
N LYS A 56 -1.51 4.01 8.86
CA LYS A 56 -1.03 5.39 8.97
C LYS A 56 0.45 5.39 9.35
N TYR A 57 1.05 6.57 9.47
CA TYR A 57 2.34 6.70 10.15
C TYR A 57 2.14 6.45 11.64
N TYR A 58 2.60 5.29 12.09
CA TYR A 58 2.63 4.95 13.52
C TYR A 58 3.99 5.39 14.09
N PRO A 59 4.02 6.31 15.06
CA PRO A 59 5.26 6.71 15.69
C PRO A 59 5.86 5.52 16.46
N VAL A 60 7.20 5.48 16.50
CA VAL A 60 7.95 4.49 17.28
C VAL A 60 8.73 5.26 18.36
N PRO A 61 8.61 4.90 19.65
CA PRO A 61 7.83 3.79 20.20
C PRO A 61 6.31 4.01 20.07
N TYR A 62 5.59 2.94 19.77
CA TYR A 62 4.14 2.95 19.64
C TYR A 62 3.49 2.63 20.99
N GLU A 63 2.64 3.53 21.48
CA GLU A 63 1.80 3.30 22.64
C GLU A 63 0.34 3.43 22.22
N SER A 64 -0.49 2.45 22.56
CA SER A 64 -1.94 2.49 22.32
C SER A 64 -2.65 1.58 23.30
N GLY A 65 -3.79 2.03 23.82
CA GLY A 65 -4.72 1.12 24.48
C GLY A 65 -5.31 0.16 23.47
N PHE A 66 -5.36 -1.13 23.80
CA PHE A 66 -6.21 -2.05 23.06
C PHE A 66 -7.67 -1.62 23.29
N GLY A 67 -8.43 -1.42 22.23
CA GLY A 67 -9.87 -1.16 22.35
C GLY A 67 -10.50 -2.37 23.03
N GLY A 68 -10.92 -2.20 24.29
CA GLY A 68 -11.75 -3.18 24.98
C GLY A 68 -13.18 -3.06 24.48
N GLU A 69 -13.81 -4.20 24.22
CA GLU A 69 -15.26 -4.32 24.27
C GLU A 69 -15.76 -4.18 25.72
#